data_AF-A0A453QSV1-F1
#
_entry.id   AF-A0A453QSV1-F1
#
_cell.length_a   1.000
_cell.length_b   1.000
_cell.length_c   1.000
_cell.angle_alpha   90.00
_cell.angle_beta   90.00
_cell.angle_gamma   90.00
#
_symmetry.space_group_name_H-M   'P 1'
#
loop_
_entity.id
_entity.type
_entity.pdbx_description
1 polymer ?
#
loop_
_entity_poly.entity_id
_entity_poly.type
_entity_poly.pdbx_seq_one_letter_code
_entity_poly.pdbx_strand_id
1 'polypeptide(L)'
;TLAPQLAPQMVEVPRSTFNFDFEYERKILAEAEKENPNWGKFVIESSNWMPLLTLSRGRDSPGAAMATPGDPLVEKYMSMGLGREAVSFAVLNYGDNPTKVKEFVKAYNALHEMGFTSRNVPELLAMHDNDPDKVIQHLLSTT
;
A
#
# COMPACT_ATOMS: atom_id res chain seq x y z
N THR A 1 -55.64 1.26 -3.73
CA THR A 1 -54.25 1.70 -3.55
C THR A 1 -53.62 0.84 -2.47
N LEU A 2 -52.73 -0.09 -2.84
CA LEU A 2 -51.99 -0.94 -1.89
C LEU A 2 -50.56 -0.40 -1.75
N ALA A 3 -50.09 -0.26 -0.52
CA ALA A 3 -48.82 0.33 -0.17
C ALA A 3 -47.63 -0.57 -0.58
N PRO A 4 -46.45 0.00 -0.94
CA PRO A 4 -45.29 -0.78 -1.34
C PRO A 4 -44.72 -1.54 -0.13
N GLN A 5 -44.56 -2.85 -0.27
CA GLN A 5 -43.99 -3.72 0.76
C GLN A 5 -42.47 -3.61 0.66
N LEU A 6 -41.84 -2.89 1.58
CA LEU A 6 -40.38 -2.86 1.72
C LEU A 6 -39.93 -4.19 2.38
N ALA A 7 -39.19 -5.00 1.64
CA ALA A 7 -38.57 -6.21 2.18
C ALA A 7 -37.57 -5.85 3.30
N PRO A 8 -37.53 -6.58 4.43
CA PRO A 8 -36.51 -6.39 5.45
C PRO A 8 -35.19 -7.02 4.96
N GLN A 9 -34.45 -6.31 4.11
CA GLN A 9 -33.07 -6.67 3.79
C GLN A 9 -32.17 -6.21 4.96
N MET A 10 -32.32 -6.83 6.14
CA MET A 10 -31.29 -6.74 7.18
C MET A 10 -30.11 -7.61 6.72
N VAL A 11 -29.30 -7.05 5.82
CA VAL A 11 -27.92 -7.51 5.68
C VAL A 11 -27.25 -7.13 6.99
N GLU A 12 -26.98 -8.13 7.82
CA GLU A 12 -26.30 -7.96 9.10
C GLU A 12 -24.92 -7.36 8.80
N VAL A 13 -24.80 -6.03 8.96
CA VAL A 13 -23.54 -5.32 8.77
C VAL A 13 -22.56 -5.92 9.80
N PRO A 14 -21.43 -6.50 9.36
CA PRO A 14 -20.45 -7.05 10.29
C PRO A 14 -20.04 -5.95 11.25
N ARG A 15 -20.45 -6.07 12.51
CA ARG A 15 -20.08 -5.11 13.54
C ARG A 15 -18.58 -5.28 13.77
N SER A 16 -17.82 -4.23 13.50
CA SER A 16 -16.39 -4.22 13.83
C SER A 16 -16.22 -4.55 15.30
N THR A 17 -15.56 -5.66 15.61
CA THR A 17 -15.24 -6.02 16.99
C THR A 17 -13.94 -5.30 17.36
N PHE A 18 -14.02 -3.97 17.43
CA PHE A 18 -12.90 -3.15 17.88
C PHE A 18 -12.65 -3.42 19.36
N ASN A 19 -11.43 -3.86 19.69
CA ASN A 19 -10.98 -4.04 21.07
C ASN A 19 -9.94 -2.98 21.38
N PHE A 20 -10.22 -2.15 22.38
CA PHE A 20 -9.32 -1.09 22.81
C PHE A 20 -8.26 -1.64 23.76
N ASP A 21 -6.99 -1.49 23.39
CA ASP A 21 -5.84 -1.87 24.22
C ASP A 21 -5.07 -0.61 24.63
N PHE A 22 -5.18 -0.24 25.91
CA PHE A 22 -4.52 0.93 26.49
C PHE A 22 -2.99 0.86 26.43
N GLU A 23 -2.40 -0.34 26.47
CA GLU A 23 -0.94 -0.50 26.38
C GLU A 23 -0.49 -0.36 24.92
N TYR A 24 -1.32 -0.78 23.97
CA TYR A 24 -1.10 -0.53 22.54
C TYR A 24 -1.18 0.96 22.21
N GLU A 25 -2.19 1.68 22.72
CA GLU A 25 -2.30 3.13 22.58
C GLU A 25 -1.09 3.86 23.19
N ARG A 26 -0.67 3.47 24.40
CA ARG A 26 0.51 4.09 25.04
C ARG A 26 1.77 3.93 24.20
N LYS A 27 1.95 2.77 23.55
CA LYS A 27 3.08 2.55 22.62
C LYS A 27 2.97 3.42 21.39
N ILE A 28 1.77 3.61 20.83
CA ILE A 28 1.54 4.51 19.69
C ILE A 28 1.92 5.95 20.06
N LEU A 29 1.43 6.43 21.20
CA LEU A 29 1.72 7.79 21.69
C LEU A 29 3.22 8.00 21.92
N ALA A 30 3.89 7.03 22.55
CA ALA A 30 5.34 7.09 22.77
C ALA A 30 6.15 7.04 21.46
N GLU A 31 5.67 6.32 20.42
CA GLU A 31 6.35 6.31 19.13
C GLU A 31 6.17 7.63 18.37
N ALA A 32 4.98 8.25 18.49
CA ALA A 32 4.71 9.55 17.89
C ALA A 32 5.61 10.67 18.44
N GLU A 33 6.08 10.55 19.68
CA GLU A 33 6.99 11.51 20.33
C GLU A 33 8.46 11.36 19.87
N LYS A 34 8.82 10.28 19.19
CA LYS A 34 10.21 10.05 18.75
C LYS A 34 10.54 10.89 17.53
N GLU A 35 11.79 11.37 17.46
CA GLU A 35 12.32 12.13 16.32
C GLU A 35 12.26 11.35 14.99
N ASN A 36 12.27 10.01 15.06
CA ASN A 36 12.06 9.12 13.93
C ASN A 36 11.01 8.02 14.26
N PRO A 37 9.71 8.30 14.06
CA PRO A 37 8.64 7.37 14.41
C PRO A 37 8.61 6.13 13.50
N ASN A 38 8.61 4.93 14.09
CA ASN A 38 8.49 3.67 13.35
C ASN A 38 7.03 3.18 13.25
N TRP A 39 6.24 3.86 12.42
CA TRP A 39 4.82 3.55 12.20
C TRP A 39 4.57 2.16 11.60
N GLY A 40 5.52 1.63 10.82
CA GLY A 40 5.41 0.33 10.17
C GLY A 40 5.21 -0.84 11.14
N LYS A 41 5.71 -0.72 12.38
CA LYS A 41 5.54 -1.74 13.43
C LYS A 41 4.08 -1.88 13.88
N PHE A 42 3.32 -0.78 13.91
CA PHE A 42 1.93 -0.75 14.41
C PHE A 42 0.93 -1.26 13.36
N VAL A 43 1.22 -1.06 12.06
CA VAL A 43 0.38 -1.61 10.97
C VAL A 43 0.42 -3.15 10.95
N ILE A 44 1.56 -3.74 11.29
CA ILE A 44 1.74 -5.19 11.32
C ILE A 44 1.14 -5.79 12.61
N GLU A 45 1.27 -5.13 13.76
CA GLU A 45 0.69 -5.60 15.03
C GLU A 45 -0.85 -5.52 15.03
N SER A 46 -1.46 -4.55 14.34
CA SER A 46 -2.91 -4.51 14.11
C SER A 46 -3.42 -5.67 13.23
N SER A 47 -2.53 -6.37 12.51
CA SER A 47 -2.89 -7.50 11.64
C SER A 47 -3.04 -8.83 12.39
N ASN A 48 -2.93 -8.84 13.73
CA ASN A 48 -3.24 -10.02 14.54
C ASN A 48 -4.75 -10.38 14.56
N TRP A 49 -5.57 -9.63 13.82
CA TRP A 49 -6.97 -9.92 13.49
C TRP A 49 -7.14 -10.69 12.15
N MET A 50 -6.07 -11.26 11.59
CA MET A 50 -6.15 -12.26 10.52
C MET A 50 -5.90 -13.66 11.07
N PRO A 51 -6.89 -14.57 11.06
CA PRO A 51 -6.61 -15.97 11.32
C PRO A 51 -6.12 -16.60 10.01
N LEU A 52 -4.82 -16.60 9.74
CA LEU A 52 -4.26 -17.65 8.89
C LEU A 52 -2.75 -17.87 9.08
N LEU A 53 -2.44 -19.13 9.35
CA LEU A 53 -1.15 -19.81 9.22
C LEU A 53 -0.19 -19.65 10.41
N THR A 54 -0.43 -20.55 11.36
CA THR A 54 0.61 -21.25 12.09
C THR A 54 1.92 -21.42 11.30
N LEU A 55 2.99 -20.77 11.74
CA LEU A 55 4.28 -21.46 11.83
C LEU A 55 4.99 -21.02 13.11
N SER A 56 4.97 -21.92 14.08
CA SER A 56 5.62 -21.75 15.36
C SER A 56 7.15 -21.85 15.21
N ARG A 57 7.84 -20.85 15.77
CA ARG A 57 9.02 -20.94 16.65
C ARG A 57 10.29 -21.67 16.15
N GLY A 58 11.36 -20.90 16.06
CA GLY A 58 12.75 -21.30 16.36
C GLY A 58 13.72 -20.17 16.00
N ARG A 59 13.92 -19.16 16.86
CA ARG A 59 15.15 -18.97 17.65
C ARG A 59 16.43 -19.40 16.90
N ASP A 60 17.13 -18.42 16.31
CA ASP A 60 18.50 -17.99 16.66
C ASP A 60 18.91 -16.78 15.79
N SER A 61 19.52 -15.75 16.40
CA SER A 61 20.12 -14.57 15.74
C SER A 61 21.49 -14.92 15.12
N PRO A 62 22.24 -14.06 14.38
CA PRO A 62 22.04 -12.63 14.06
C PRO A 62 22.31 -12.24 12.58
N GLY A 63 21.84 -11.05 12.16
CA GLY A 63 22.41 -10.32 11.01
C GLY A 63 21.64 -10.41 9.70
N ALA A 64 21.53 -9.23 9.06
CA ALA A 64 20.97 -8.96 7.74
C ALA A 64 19.45 -9.11 7.59
N ALA A 65 18.81 -7.95 7.37
CA ALA A 65 17.60 -7.76 6.57
C ALA A 65 16.71 -8.99 6.36
N MET A 66 15.57 -9.04 7.07
CA MET A 66 14.38 -9.71 6.54
C MET A 66 13.93 -8.95 5.29
N ALA A 67 14.63 -9.18 4.18
CA ALA A 67 13.99 -9.17 2.89
C ALA A 67 12.94 -10.28 2.98
N THR A 68 11.67 -9.88 3.14
CA THR A 68 10.62 -10.59 2.39
C THR A 68 11.20 -10.84 1.00
N PRO A 69 11.16 -12.06 0.43
CA PRO A 69 11.64 -12.26 -0.92
C PRO A 69 10.89 -11.25 -1.77
N GLY A 70 11.55 -10.14 -2.10
CA GLY A 70 11.00 -9.19 -3.02
C GLY A 70 10.96 -9.94 -4.32
N ASP A 71 9.96 -9.67 -5.15
CA ASP A 71 10.04 -10.13 -6.53
C ASP A 71 11.47 -9.83 -7.04
N PRO A 72 12.21 -10.83 -7.55
CA PRO A 72 13.62 -10.64 -7.93
C PRO A 72 13.80 -9.48 -8.92
N LEU A 73 12.73 -9.18 -9.67
CA LEU A 73 12.62 -8.00 -10.53
C LEU A 73 12.59 -6.69 -9.75
N VAL A 74 11.81 -6.60 -8.68
CA VAL A 74 11.74 -5.42 -7.83
C VAL A 74 13.10 -5.16 -7.19
N GLU A 75 13.77 -6.18 -6.66
CA GLU A 75 15.11 -6.05 -6.07
C GLU A 75 16.17 -5.62 -7.10
N LYS A 76 16.10 -6.16 -8.32
CA LYS A 76 16.94 -5.74 -9.45
C LYS A 76 16.78 -4.25 -9.74
N TYR A 77 15.55 -3.75 -9.84
CA TYR A 77 15.29 -2.34 -10.12
C TYR A 77 15.58 -1.42 -8.92
N MET A 78 15.39 -1.89 -7.69
CA MET A 78 15.82 -1.17 -6.48
C MET A 78 17.33 -1.02 -6.41
N SER A 79 18.09 -2.03 -6.83
CA SER A 79 19.55 -1.97 -6.92
C SER A 79 20.04 -0.93 -7.94
N MET A 80 19.17 -0.50 -8.86
CA MET A 80 19.42 0.60 -9.80
C MET A 80 19.10 1.98 -9.21
N GLY A 81 18.72 2.05 -7.93
CA GLY A 81 18.36 3.30 -7.24
C GLY A 81 16.92 3.75 -7.43
N LEU A 82 16.03 2.89 -7.93
CA LEU A 82 14.61 3.19 -8.12
C LEU A 82 13.80 2.92 -6.85
N GLY A 83 12.78 3.73 -6.58
CA GLY A 83 11.95 3.62 -5.37
C GLY A 83 11.10 2.33 -5.32
N ARG A 84 11.14 1.61 -4.19
CA ARG A 84 10.48 0.31 -4.01
C ARG A 84 8.99 0.30 -4.39
N GLU A 85 8.24 1.31 -3.98
CA GLU A 85 6.79 1.42 -4.22
C GLU A 85 6.49 1.54 -5.72
N ALA A 86 7.07 2.54 -6.37
CA ALA A 86 6.87 2.77 -7.80
C ALA A 86 7.35 1.59 -8.65
N VAL A 87 8.49 0.98 -8.28
CA VAL A 87 9.01 -0.23 -8.94
C VAL A 87 8.04 -1.40 -8.76
N SER A 88 7.46 -1.59 -7.59
CA SER A 88 6.52 -2.69 -7.35
C SER A 88 5.29 -2.57 -8.25
N PHE A 89 4.72 -1.36 -8.38
CA PHE A 89 3.61 -1.10 -9.31
C PHE A 89 4.05 -1.27 -10.77
N ALA A 90 5.22 -0.78 -11.14
CA ALA A 90 5.71 -0.87 -12.51
C ALA A 90 5.98 -2.33 -12.94
N VAL A 91 6.64 -3.12 -12.09
CA VAL A 91 6.92 -4.54 -12.35
C VAL A 91 5.63 -5.35 -12.42
N LEU A 92 4.62 -5.01 -11.60
CA LEU A 92 3.31 -5.66 -11.66
C LEU A 92 2.60 -5.42 -13.02
N ASN A 93 2.72 -4.21 -13.58
CA ASN A 93 2.04 -3.84 -14.83
C ASN A 93 2.83 -4.18 -16.10
N TYR A 94 4.17 -4.09 -16.05
CA TYR A 94 5.04 -4.19 -17.22
C TYR A 94 6.04 -5.36 -17.18
N GLY A 95 6.13 -6.08 -16.06
CA GLY A 95 7.10 -7.17 -15.88
C GLY A 95 8.56 -6.66 -15.93
N ASP A 96 9.45 -7.46 -16.52
CA ASP A 96 10.86 -7.09 -16.71
C ASP A 96 11.07 -6.21 -17.95
N ASN A 97 10.43 -5.04 -17.97
CA ASN A 97 10.64 -4.05 -19.02
C ASN A 97 11.39 -2.82 -18.47
N PRO A 98 12.73 -2.75 -18.65
CA PRO A 98 13.53 -1.72 -18.00
C PRO A 98 13.22 -0.31 -18.49
N THR A 99 12.74 -0.15 -19.74
CA THR A 99 12.34 1.15 -20.27
C THR A 99 11.04 1.60 -19.61
N LYS A 100 10.01 0.76 -19.63
CA LYS A 100 8.69 1.09 -19.05
C LYS A 100 8.74 1.26 -17.54
N VAL A 101 9.55 0.45 -16.84
CA VAL A 101 9.71 0.58 -15.39
C VAL A 101 10.36 1.92 -15.02
N LYS A 102 11.39 2.36 -15.74
CA LYS A 102 12.02 3.67 -15.51
C LYS A 102 11.07 4.83 -15.81
N GLU A 103 10.31 4.75 -16.90
CA GLU A 103 9.31 5.75 -17.27
C GLU A 103 8.21 5.86 -16.21
N PHE A 104 7.65 4.72 -15.78
CA PHE A 104 6.65 4.68 -14.73
C PHE A 104 7.15 5.30 -13.44
N VAL A 105 8.34 4.91 -12.96
CA VAL A 105 8.91 5.43 -11.70
C VAL A 105 9.13 6.95 -11.78
N LYS A 106 9.61 7.45 -12.93
CA LYS A 106 9.80 8.89 -13.15
C LYS A 106 8.47 9.64 -13.11
N ALA A 107 7.46 9.15 -13.85
CA ALA A 107 6.15 9.78 -13.92
C ALA A 107 5.43 9.74 -12.56
N TYR A 108 5.50 8.61 -11.85
CA TYR A 108 4.94 8.43 -10.51
C TYR A 108 5.55 9.42 -9.51
N ASN A 109 6.88 9.56 -9.48
CA ASN A 109 7.54 10.51 -8.60
C ASN A 109 7.16 11.96 -8.93
N ALA A 110 7.10 12.33 -10.21
CA ALA A 110 6.70 13.68 -10.63
C ALA A 110 5.27 14.02 -10.17
N LEU A 111 4.34 13.09 -10.30
CA LEU A 111 2.96 13.26 -9.81
C LEU A 111 2.92 13.39 -8.28
N HIS A 112 3.73 12.61 -7.57
CA HIS A 112 3.82 12.66 -6.12
C HIS A 112 4.41 13.99 -5.62
N GLU A 113 5.43 14.51 -6.30
CA GLU A 113 5.99 15.85 -6.05
C GLU A 113 4.98 16.98 -6.32
N MET A 114 4.06 16.78 -7.27
CA MET A 114 2.94 17.69 -7.54
C MET A 114 1.77 17.55 -6.55
N GLY A 115 1.83 16.59 -5.63
CA GLY A 115 0.78 16.32 -4.64
C GLY A 115 -0.32 15.35 -5.10
N PHE A 116 -0.21 14.78 -6.29
CA PHE A 116 -1.11 13.71 -6.76
C PHE A 116 -0.72 12.38 -6.10
N THR A 117 -1.18 12.20 -4.87
CA THR A 117 -0.94 11.00 -4.04
C THR A 117 -2.11 10.02 -4.04
N SER A 118 -3.10 10.24 -4.90
CA SER A 118 -4.30 9.42 -5.00
C SER A 118 -3.96 7.96 -5.33
N ARG A 119 -4.67 7.02 -4.71
CA ARG A 119 -4.47 5.57 -4.90
C ARG A 119 -4.59 5.11 -6.35
N ASN A 120 -5.31 5.86 -7.18
CA ASN A 120 -5.55 5.53 -8.59
C ASN A 120 -4.40 5.96 -9.52
N VAL A 121 -3.43 6.76 -9.04
CA VAL A 121 -2.31 7.26 -9.85
C VAL A 121 -1.51 6.13 -10.53
N PRO A 122 -1.09 5.07 -9.82
CA PRO A 122 -0.42 3.92 -10.45
C PRO A 122 -1.21 3.28 -11.58
N GLU A 123 -2.52 3.12 -11.39
CA GLU A 123 -3.41 2.48 -12.36
C GLU A 123 -3.58 3.38 -13.60
N LEU A 124 -3.82 4.68 -13.39
CA LEU A 124 -3.92 5.65 -14.48
C LEU A 124 -2.61 5.78 -15.26
N LEU A 125 -1.46 5.75 -14.59
CA LEU A 125 -0.16 5.73 -15.27
C LEU A 125 -0.03 4.49 -16.17
N ALA A 126 -0.42 3.32 -15.67
CA ALA A 126 -0.40 2.10 -16.47
C ALA A 126 -1.34 2.19 -17.70
N MET A 127 -2.54 2.74 -17.51
CA MET A 127 -3.54 2.93 -18.58
C MET A 127 -3.13 3.97 -19.63
N HIS A 128 -2.42 5.02 -19.22
CA HIS A 128 -2.02 6.14 -20.07
C HIS A 128 -0.57 6.02 -20.57
N ASP A 129 0.00 4.82 -20.56
CA ASP A 129 1.34 4.53 -21.05
C ASP A 129 2.46 5.39 -20.40
N ASN A 130 2.36 5.58 -19.08
CA ASN A 130 3.27 6.38 -18.25
C ASN A 130 3.30 7.88 -18.59
N ASP A 131 2.25 8.41 -19.20
CA ASP A 131 2.11 9.83 -19.56
C ASP A 131 1.51 10.64 -18.39
N PRO A 132 2.32 11.40 -17.62
CA PRO A 132 1.85 12.11 -16.43
C PRO A 132 0.85 13.22 -16.80
N ASP A 133 0.99 13.87 -17.96
CA ASP A 133 0.11 14.96 -18.39
C ASP A 133 -1.32 14.45 -18.62
N LYS A 134 -1.47 13.28 -19.25
CA LYS A 134 -2.79 12.65 -19.41
C LYS A 134 -3.40 12.23 -18.09
N VAL A 135 -2.60 11.72 -17.17
CA VAL A 135 -3.06 11.35 -15.82
C VAL A 135 -3.54 12.59 -15.06
N ILE A 136 -2.79 13.69 -15.10
CA ILE A 136 -3.18 14.96 -14.49
C ILE A 136 -4.49 15.47 -15.10
N GLN A 137 -4.59 15.50 -16.43
CA GLN A 137 -5.82 15.91 -17.11
C GLN A 137 -7.02 15.06 -16.68
N HIS A 138 -6.86 13.73 -16.58
CA HIS A 138 -7.91 12.84 -16.14
C HIS A 138 -8.33 13.10 -14.68
N LEU A 139 -7.35 13.28 -13.79
CA LEU A 139 -7.60 13.56 -12.36
C LEU A 139 -8.32 14.90 -12.18
N LEU A 140 -7.92 15.93 -12.90
CA LEU A 140 -8.54 17.26 -12.86
C LEU A 140 -9.94 17.28 -13.49
N SER A 141 -10.18 16.46 -14.51
CA SER A 141 -11.50 16.35 -15.16
C SER A 141 -12.51 15.56 -14.32
N THR A 142 -12.02 14.74 -13.39
CA THR A 142 -12.83 13.85 -12.54
C THR A 142 -13.02 14.42 -11.13
N THR A 143 -12.49 15.62 -10.85
CA THR A 143 -12.67 16.36 -9.59
C THR A 143 -13.88 17.28 -9.68
#